data_AF-A0A3C0ZVC2-F1
#
_entry.id   AF-A0A3C0ZVC2-F1
#
_cell.length_a   1.000
_cell.length_b   1.000
_cell.length_c   1.000
_cell.angle_alpha   90.00
_cell.angle_beta   90.00
_cell.angle_gamma   90.00
#
_symmetry.space_group_name_H-M   'P 1'
#
loop_
_entity.id
_entity.type
_entity.pdbx_description
1 polymer ?
#
loop_
_entity_poly.entity_id
_entity_poly.type
_entity_poly.pdbx_seq_one_letter_code
_entity_poly.pdbx_strand_id
1 'polypeptide(L)' 'LMCMLLEKNCPDMSAADIQNFIYTFYPFMFGIYPYTAVTEKQKTAMREAGVDYVYKTVYELTSSCLIRLLGK' A
#
# COMPACT_ATOMS: atom_id res chain seq x y z
N LEU A 1 -8.06 8.93 -12.38
CA LEU A 1 -6.60 9.17 -12.46
C LEU A 1 -5.82 7.86 -12.59
N MET A 2 -5.94 6.91 -11.64
CA MET A 2 -5.20 5.64 -11.70
C MET A 2 -5.46 4.81 -12.97
N CYS A 3 -6.72 4.66 -13.41
CA CYS A 3 -7.02 3.95 -14.67
C CYS A 3 -6.23 4.52 -15.86
N MET A 4 -6.30 5.84 -16.07
CA MET A 4 -5.58 6.52 -17.16
C MET A 4 -4.06 6.34 -17.08
N LEU A 5 -3.49 6.27 -15.87
CA LEU A 5 -2.05 6.03 -15.71
C LEU A 5 -1.67 4.60 -16.09
N LEU A 6 -2.49 3.61 -15.72
CA LEU A 6 -2.26 2.21 -16.06
C LEU A 6 -2.46 1.97 -17.56
N GLU A 7 -3.53 2.50 -18.16
CA GLU A 7 -3.76 2.44 -19.61
C GLU A 7 -2.58 3.03 -20.41
N LYS A 8 -1.99 4.12 -19.92
CA LYS A 8 -0.87 4.78 -20.59
C LYS A 8 0.47 4.06 -20.41
N ASN A 9 0.76 3.52 -19.23
CA ASN A 9 2.09 3.00 -18.88
C ASN A 9 2.17 1.47 -18.83
N CYS A 10 1.04 0.78 -18.87
CA CYS A 10 0.91 -0.67 -18.82
C CYS A 10 -0.08 -1.13 -19.91
N PRO A 11 0.25 -0.92 -21.21
CA PRO A 11 -0.69 -1.11 -22.32
C PRO A 11 -1.20 -2.56 -22.45
N ASP A 12 -0.47 -3.53 -21.87
CA ASP A 12 -0.83 -4.94 -21.88
C ASP A 12 -1.86 -5.32 -20.80
N MET A 13 -2.16 -4.42 -19.84
CA MET A 13 -3.19 -4.69 -18.82
C MET A 13 -4.58 -4.63 -19.44
N SER A 14 -5.37 -5.70 -19.27
CA SER A 14 -6.77 -5.68 -19.66
C SER A 14 -7.58 -4.75 -18.74
N ALA A 15 -8.78 -4.36 -19.18
CA ALA A 15 -9.70 -3.58 -18.33
C ALA A 15 -10.02 -4.29 -16.99
N ALA A 16 -10.09 -5.62 -17.01
CA ALA A 16 -10.28 -6.43 -15.81
C ALA A 16 -9.06 -6.36 -14.88
N ASP A 17 -7.84 -6.40 -15.43
CA ASP A 17 -6.60 -6.28 -14.65
C ASP A 17 -6.46 -4.89 -14.02
N ILE A 18 -6.81 -3.83 -14.75
CA ILE A 18 -6.84 -2.46 -14.22
C ILE A 18 -7.82 -2.36 -13.05
N GLN A 19 -9.02 -2.93 -13.20
CA GLN A 19 -10.01 -2.95 -12.15
C GLN A 19 -9.50 -3.71 -10.91
N ASN A 20 -8.93 -4.90 -11.11
CA ASN A 20 -8.34 -5.71 -10.03
C ASN A 20 -7.19 -4.97 -9.33
N PHE A 21 -6.33 -4.28 -10.09
CA PHE A 21 -5.25 -3.47 -9.54
C PHE A 21 -5.80 -2.39 -8.62
N ILE A 22 -6.81 -1.62 -9.07
CA ILE A 22 -7.38 -0.52 -8.27
C ILE A 22 -8.05 -1.03 -7.01
N TYR A 23 -8.84 -2.10 -7.12
CA TYR A 23 -9.50 -2.73 -5.97
C TYR A 23 -8.53 -3.42 -5.01
N THR A 24 -7.28 -3.67 -5.41
CA THR A 24 -6.23 -4.15 -4.51
C THR A 24 -5.44 -2.99 -3.90
N PHE A 25 -5.01 -2.04 -4.73
CA PHE A 25 -4.14 -0.94 -4.34
C PHE A 25 -4.84 0.08 -3.42
N TYR A 26 -6.10 0.43 -3.67
CA TYR A 26 -6.78 1.45 -2.87
C TYR A 26 -7.05 0.98 -1.43
N PRO A 27 -7.61 -0.23 -1.18
CA PRO A 27 -7.70 -0.75 0.18
C PRO A 27 -6.34 -0.83 0.88
N PHE A 28 -5.28 -1.21 0.16
CA PHE A 28 -3.92 -1.20 0.70
C PHE A 28 -3.51 0.21 1.18
N MET A 29 -3.73 1.25 0.38
CA MET A 29 -3.41 2.63 0.77
C MET A 29 -4.12 3.11 2.04
N PHE A 30 -5.35 2.64 2.30
CA PHE A 30 -6.01 2.90 3.58
C PHE A 30 -5.46 2.01 4.71
N GLY A 31 -5.06 0.78 4.37
CA GLY A 31 -4.49 -0.18 5.30
C GLY A 31 -3.09 0.16 5.80
N ILE A 32 -2.33 1.04 5.14
CA ILE A 32 -0.97 1.37 5.59
C ILE A 32 -0.90 2.37 6.76
N TYR A 33 -1.97 3.14 7.03
CA TYR A 33 -1.93 4.19 8.06
C TYR A 33 -1.52 3.71 9.46
N PRO A 34 -1.98 2.55 9.96
CA PRO A 34 -1.52 1.99 11.23
C PRO A 34 -0.03 1.64 11.29
N TYR A 35 0.68 1.66 10.16
CA TYR A 35 2.11 1.35 10.07
C TYR A 35 2.96 2.59 9.79
N THR A 36 2.35 3.68 9.32
CA THR A 36 3.08 4.91 8.91
C THR A 36 2.74 6.13 9.76
N ALA A 37 1.61 6.13 10.46
CA ALA A 37 1.07 7.27 11.20
C ALA A 37 0.65 6.87 12.63
N VAL A 38 1.58 6.28 13.38
CA VAL A 38 1.31 5.74 14.72
C VAL A 38 1.52 6.79 15.79
N THR A 39 0.49 6.98 16.62
CA THR A 39 0.53 7.87 17.79
C THR A 39 1.38 7.27 18.91
N GLU A 40 1.89 8.10 19.82
CA GLU A 40 2.63 7.61 20.99
C GLU A 40 1.81 6.65 21.84
N LYS A 41 0.49 6.89 22.00
CA LYS A 41 -0.42 5.98 22.70
C LYS A 41 -0.43 4.58 22.07
N GLN A 42 -0.49 4.51 20.74
CA GLN A 42 -0.47 3.24 20.01
C GLN A 42 0.90 2.57 20.10
N LYS A 43 2.01 3.32 20.01
CA LYS A 43 3.37 2.76 20.19
C LYS A 43 3.55 2.13 21.57
N THR A 44 3.04 2.78 22.62
CA THR A 44 3.06 2.22 23.97
C THR A 44 2.25 0.93 24.06
N ALA A 45 1.02 0.93 23.53
CA ALA A 45 0.18 -0.28 23.51
C ALA A 45 0.83 -1.44 22.74
N MET A 46 1.50 -1.16 21.62
CA MET A 46 2.24 -2.18 20.86
C MET A 46 3.41 -2.76 21.67
N ARG A 47 4.17 -1.90 22.36
CA ARG A 47 5.27 -2.32 23.23
C ARG A 47 4.77 -3.20 24.39
N GLU A 48 3.67 -2.80 25.03
CA GLU A 48 3.03 -3.56 26.10
C GLU A 48 2.51 -4.93 25.62
N ALA A 49 2.05 -5.00 24.37
CA ALA A 49 1.63 -6.24 23.73
C ALA A 49 2.80 -7.10 23.21
N GLY A 50 4.05 -6.68 23.40
CA GLY A 50 5.24 -7.40 22.90
C GLY A 50 5.36 -7.37 21.37
N VAL A 51 4.73 -6.41 20.71
CA VAL A 51 4.77 -6.24 19.25
C VAL A 51 5.84 -5.21 18.90
N ASP A 52 6.84 -5.64 18.14
CA ASP A 52 7.87 -4.74 17.64
C ASP A 52 7.29 -3.72 16.66
N TYR A 53 7.62 -2.45 16.90
CA TYR A 53 7.21 -1.37 16.02
C TYR A 53 8.26 -1.15 14.93
N VAL A 54 7.94 -1.55 13.70
CA VAL A 54 8.77 -1.29 12.52
C VAL A 54 8.33 0.01 11.88
N TYR A 55 9.18 1.04 11.95
CA TYR A 55 8.95 2.28 11.21
C TYR A 55 9.05 1.99 9.71
N LYS A 56 7.93 2.13 9.01
CA LYS A 56 7.89 2.20 7.56
C LYS A 56 7.29 3.53 7.14
N THR A 57 7.88 4.14 6.12
CA THR A 57 7.33 5.33 5.49
C THR A 57 6.19 4.93 4.54
N VAL A 58 5.30 5.88 4.26
CA VAL A 58 4.28 5.72 3.20
C VAL A 58 4.94 5.34 1.88
N TYR A 59 6.07 5.96 1.54
CA TYR A 59 6.83 5.68 0.33
C TYR A 59 7.27 4.22 0.24
N GLU A 60 7.91 3.68 1.28
CA GLU A 60 8.41 2.30 1.27
C GLU A 60 7.30 1.26 1.08
N LEU A 61 6.19 1.40 1.81
CA LEU A 61 5.06 0.47 1.70
C LEU A 61 4.36 0.57 0.36
N THR A 62 4.13 1.80 -0.11
CA THR A 62 3.49 2.06 -1.41
C THR A 62 4.35 1.51 -2.54
N SER A 63 5.65 1.79 -2.53
CA SER A 63 6.59 1.33 -3.55
C SER A 63 6.66 -0.20 -3.58
N SER A 64 6.77 -0.86 -2.41
CA SER A 64 6.79 -2.33 -2.34
C SER A 64 5.50 -2.96 -2.87
N CYS A 65 4.34 -2.38 -2.56
CA CYS A 65 3.06 -2.83 -3.09
C CYS A 65 2.99 -2.66 -4.61
N LEU A 66 3.37 -1.49 -5.13
CA LEU A 66 3.36 -1.22 -6.57
C LEU A 66 4.26 -2.16 -7.36
N ILE A 67 5.49 -2.42 -6.87
CA ILE A 67 6.42 -3.37 -7.50
C ILE A 67 5.76 -4.75 -7.63
N ARG A 68 5.16 -5.25 -6.54
CA ARG A 68 4.47 -6.55 -6.52
C ARG A 68 3.26 -6.59 -7.46
N LEU A 69 2.41 -5.56 -7.44
CA LEU A 69 1.19 -5.52 -8.25
C LEU A 69 1.48 -5.33 -9.75
N LEU A 70 2.59 -4.67 -10.11
CA LEU A 70 3.03 -4.49 -11.49
C LEU A 70 3.88 -5.65 -12.00
N GLY A 71 4.08 -6.71 -11.21
CA GLY A 71 4.85 -7.89 -11.62
C GLY A 71 6.35 -7.63 -11.84
N LYS A 72 6.94 -6.68 -11.09
CA LYS A 72 8.37 -6.36 -11.14
C LYS A 72 9.16 -6.95 -9.98
#